data_AF-A0A930XG83-F1
#
_entry.id   AF-A0A930XG83-F1
#
_cell.length_a   1.000
_cell.length_b   1.000
_cell.length_c   1.000
_cell.angle_alpha   90.00
_cell.angle_beta   90.00
_cell.angle_gamma   90.00
#
_symmetry.space_group_name_H-M   'P 1'
#
loop_
_entity.id
_entity.type
_entity.pdbx_description
1 polymer ?
#
loop_
_entity_poly.entity_id
_entity_poly.type
_entity_poly.pdbx_seq_one_letter_code
_entity_poly.pdbx_strand_id
1 'polypeptide(L)'
;MTAPLIDPHTLQVALKTAALELQAHFAREEGELYRAEDLQQALAQWLELSIESLLEDALFHTVAGDRAYAFNRRAFELQLQKLQPTTSLRSAQPELQVA
;
A
#
# COMPACT_ATOMS: atom_id res chain seq x y z
N MET A 1 -14.15 -9.08 0.37
CA MET A 1 -14.16 -7.77 1.07
C MET A 1 -13.34 -6.82 0.21
N THR A 2 -13.98 -5.89 -0.49
CA THR A 2 -13.30 -4.84 -1.23
C THR A 2 -12.72 -3.87 -0.21
N ALA A 3 -11.39 -3.78 -0.12
CA ALA A 3 -10.75 -2.69 0.60
C ALA A 3 -11.34 -1.37 0.06
N PRO A 4 -11.72 -0.41 0.91
CA PRO A 4 -12.16 0.89 0.42
C PRO A 4 -10.99 1.50 -0.34
N LEU A 5 -11.14 1.64 -1.66
CA LEU A 5 -10.26 2.49 -2.44
C LEU A 5 -10.37 3.89 -1.84
N ILE A 6 -9.26 4.41 -1.32
CA ILE A 6 -9.21 5.80 -0.85
C ILE A 6 -9.57 6.66 -2.06
N ASP A 7 -10.63 7.43 -1.92
CA ASP A 7 -11.06 8.36 -2.95
C ASP A 7 -9.95 9.39 -3.20
N PRO A 8 -9.55 9.65 -4.47
CA PRO A 8 -8.45 10.56 -4.78
C PRO A 8 -8.63 11.97 -4.22
N HIS A 9 -9.88 12.45 -4.14
CA HIS A 9 -10.18 13.76 -3.57
C HIS A 9 -9.90 13.79 -2.07
N THR A 10 -10.27 12.72 -1.35
CA THR A 10 -9.97 12.56 0.09
C THR A 10 -8.46 12.57 0.35
N LEU A 11 -7.69 11.86 -0.47
CA LEU A 11 -6.22 11.87 -0.37
C LEU A 11 -5.65 13.28 -0.61
N GLN A 12 -6.13 13.98 -1.64
CA GLN A 12 -5.67 15.34 -1.96
C GLN A 12 -5.96 16.31 -0.81
N VAL A 13 -7.14 16.23 -0.20
CA VAL A 13 -7.53 17.06 0.96
C VAL A 13 -6.61 16.77 2.16
N ALA A 14 -6.33 15.50 2.44
CA ALA A 14 -5.44 15.11 3.52
C ALA A 14 -4.01 15.67 3.30
N LEU A 15 -3.47 15.51 2.09
CA LEU A 15 -2.14 16.01 1.73
C LEU A 15 -2.03 17.53 1.85
N LYS A 16 -3.03 18.26 1.36
CA LYS A 16 -3.08 19.71 1.49
C LYS A 16 -3.14 20.15 2.94
N THR A 17 -3.91 19.46 3.77
CA THR A 17 -4.03 19.75 5.20
C THR A 17 -2.68 19.55 5.91
N ALA A 18 -2.04 18.41 5.68
CA ALA A 18 -0.71 18.12 6.23
C ALA A 18 0.36 19.14 5.75
N ALA A 19 0.31 19.55 4.48
CA ALA A 19 1.23 20.54 3.94
C ALA A 19 1.09 21.90 4.63
N LEU A 20 -0.14 22.33 4.95
CA LEU A 20 -0.40 23.56 5.69
C LEU A 20 0.07 23.48 7.15
N GLU A 21 -0.10 22.32 7.79
CA GLU A 21 0.40 22.08 9.15
C GLU A 21 1.94 22.13 9.19
N LEU A 22 2.61 21.50 8.22
CA LEU A 22 4.07 21.58 8.08
C LEU A 22 4.55 23.00 7.77
N GLN A 23 3.86 23.71 6.87
CA GLN A 23 4.18 25.11 6.57
C GLN A 23 4.13 25.97 7.85
N ALA A 24 3.08 25.79 8.67
CA ALA A 24 2.93 26.49 9.94
C ALA A 24 3.98 26.05 10.98
N HIS A 25 4.45 24.80 10.93
CA HIS A 25 5.52 24.31 11.78
C HIS A 25 6.87 24.95 11.41
N PHE A 26 7.29 24.83 10.14
CA PHE A 26 8.56 25.38 9.66
C PHE A 26 8.65 26.89 9.83
N ALA A 27 7.55 27.61 9.59
CA ALA A 27 7.51 29.05 9.79
C ALA A 27 7.67 29.46 11.27
N ARG A 28 7.22 28.63 12.22
CA ARG A 28 7.27 28.93 13.67
C ARG A 28 8.57 28.47 14.32
N GLU A 29 9.00 27.25 14.04
CA GLU A 29 10.09 26.59 14.75
C GLU A 29 11.45 26.80 14.07
N GLU A 30 11.47 26.88 12.74
CA GLU A 30 12.71 26.90 11.95
C GLU A 30 12.92 28.25 11.23
N GLY A 31 11.90 29.11 11.20
CA GLY A 31 11.93 30.40 10.50
C GLY A 31 11.94 30.26 8.96
N GLU A 32 11.66 29.06 8.45
CA GLU A 32 11.68 28.75 7.03
C GLU A 32 10.30 28.93 6.39
N LEU A 33 10.28 29.50 5.19
CA LEU A 33 9.06 29.80 4.44
C LEU A 33 8.97 28.93 3.20
N TYR A 34 8.24 27.83 3.32
CA TYR A 34 7.90 26.96 2.21
C TYR A 34 6.55 27.34 1.61
N ARG A 35 6.34 27.07 0.32
CA ARG A 35 5.00 27.11 -0.27
C ARG A 35 4.27 25.83 0.09
N ALA A 36 2.99 25.93 0.45
CA ALA A 36 2.16 24.77 0.76
C ALA A 36 2.08 23.79 -0.43
N GLU A 37 2.12 24.29 -1.66
CA GLU A 37 2.12 23.48 -2.88
C GLU A 37 3.38 22.59 -2.99
N ASP A 38 4.55 23.16 -2.70
CA ASP A 38 5.83 22.44 -2.72
C ASP A 38 5.85 21.35 -1.63
N LEU A 39 5.37 21.67 -0.43
CA LEU A 39 5.25 20.71 0.67
C LEU A 39 4.25 19.61 0.36
N GLN A 40 3.13 19.93 -0.29
CA GLN A 40 2.14 18.95 -0.70
C GLN A 40 2.73 17.98 -1.73
N GLN A 41 3.49 18.49 -2.71
CA GLN A 41 4.17 17.65 -3.70
C GLN A 41 5.23 16.76 -3.05
N ALA A 42 6.04 17.31 -2.14
CA ALA A 42 7.04 16.56 -1.40
C ALA A 42 6.41 15.44 -0.56
N LEU A 43 5.29 15.71 0.13
CA LEU A 43 4.54 14.72 0.89
C LEU A 43 3.99 13.60 0.00
N ALA A 44 3.45 13.94 -1.17
CA ALA A 44 2.94 12.95 -2.12
C ALA A 44 4.06 12.00 -2.58
N GLN A 45 5.20 12.55 -2.99
CA GLN A 45 6.36 11.77 -3.42
C GLN A 45 6.94 10.93 -2.27
N TRP A 46 7.03 11.51 -1.06
CA TRP A 46 7.51 10.79 0.11
C TRP A 46 6.62 9.58 0.46
N LEU A 47 5.30 9.73 0.39
CA LEU A 47 4.36 8.62 0.62
C LEU A 47 4.50 7.51 -0.42
N GLU A 48 4.64 7.87 -1.70
CA GLU A 48 4.84 6.92 -2.78
C GLU A 48 6.09 6.07 -2.56
N LEU A 49 7.23 6.72 -2.29
CA LEU A 49 8.50 6.03 -2.00
C LEU A 49 8.43 5.19 -0.71
N SER A 50 7.72 5.68 0.31
CA SER A 50 7.53 4.93 1.56
C SER A 50 6.71 3.66 1.36
N ILE A 51 5.66 3.73 0.52
CA ILE A 51 4.85 2.56 0.15
C ILE A 51 5.70 1.58 -0.66
N GLU A 52 6.48 2.06 -1.63
CA GLU A 52 7.38 1.21 -2.43
C GLU A 52 8.37 0.46 -1.53
N SER A 53 9.05 1.16 -0.62
CA SER A 53 9.97 0.52 0.33
C SER A 53 9.27 -0.49 1.24
N LEU A 54 8.07 -0.21 1.73
CA LEU A 54 7.29 -1.15 2.54
C LEU A 54 6.89 -2.40 1.75
N LEU A 55 6.59 -2.25 0.46
CA LEU A 55 6.26 -3.37 -0.42
C LEU A 55 7.49 -4.25 -0.66
N GLU A 56 8.65 -3.65 -0.91
CA GLU A 56 9.91 -4.38 -1.05
C GLU A 56 10.24 -5.20 0.20
N ASP A 57 10.12 -4.60 1.40
CA ASP A 57 10.33 -5.28 2.68
C ASP A 57 9.32 -6.43 2.86
N ALA A 58 8.04 -6.19 2.57
CA ALA A 58 7.01 -7.20 2.66
C ALA A 58 7.29 -8.37 1.70
N LEU A 59 7.69 -8.09 0.45
CA LEU A 59 8.07 -9.10 -0.54
C LEU A 59 9.30 -9.88 -0.09
N PHE A 60 10.30 -9.21 0.46
CA PHE A 60 11.48 -9.87 1.01
C PHE A 60 11.08 -10.85 2.11
N HIS A 61 10.31 -10.41 3.11
CA HIS A 61 9.97 -11.26 4.25
C HIS A 61 8.94 -12.36 3.95
N THR A 62 8.14 -12.21 2.88
CA THR A 62 7.09 -13.18 2.52
C THR A 62 7.49 -14.14 1.40
N VAL A 63 8.28 -13.68 0.41
CA VAL A 63 8.57 -14.44 -0.81
C VAL A 63 10.06 -14.74 -0.97
N ALA A 64 10.94 -13.75 -0.80
CA ALA A 64 12.33 -13.83 -1.25
C ALA A 64 13.36 -14.15 -0.14
N GLY A 65 12.99 -14.03 1.13
CA GLY A 65 13.90 -14.15 2.26
C GLY A 65 14.58 -15.53 2.33
N ASP A 66 15.91 -15.52 2.35
CA ASP A 66 16.73 -16.72 2.52
C ASP A 66 16.34 -17.45 3.82
N ARG A 67 16.50 -18.78 3.85
CA ARG A 67 16.07 -19.66 4.96
C ARG A 67 16.54 -19.21 6.35
N ALA A 68 17.59 -18.40 6.43
CA ALA A 68 18.12 -17.81 7.66
C ALA A 68 17.30 -16.62 8.21
N TYR A 69 16.54 -15.91 7.37
CA TYR A 69 15.80 -14.68 7.73
C TYR A 69 14.27 -14.82 7.63
N ALA A 70 13.77 -15.93 7.07
CA ALA A 70 12.35 -16.17 6.85
C ALA A 70 11.61 -16.72 8.11
N PHE A 71 11.77 -16.05 9.27
CA PHE A 71 11.21 -16.51 10.56
C PHE A 71 9.68 -16.72 10.51
N ASN A 72 8.95 -15.91 9.72
CA ASN A 72 7.49 -15.92 9.67
C ASN A 72 6.89 -16.54 8.40
N ARG A 73 7.70 -16.99 7.44
CA ARG A 73 7.21 -17.46 6.13
C ARG A 73 6.23 -18.62 6.26
N ARG A 74 6.55 -19.63 7.07
CA ARG A 74 5.66 -20.79 7.27
C ARG A 74 4.34 -20.41 7.92
N ALA A 75 4.37 -19.50 8.90
CA ALA A 75 3.16 -19.01 9.55
C ALA A 75 2.29 -18.20 8.57
N PHE A 76 2.93 -17.36 7.74
CA PHE A 76 2.27 -16.61 6.68
C PHE A 76 1.63 -17.54 5.64
N GLU A 77 2.37 -18.52 5.10
CA GLU A 77 1.87 -19.52 4.15
C GLU A 77 0.67 -20.31 4.71
N LEU A 78 0.73 -20.73 5.99
CA LEU A 78 -0.38 -21.42 6.67
C LEU A 78 -1.63 -20.54 6.82
N GLN A 79 -1.47 -19.24 7.08
CA GLN A 79 -2.60 -18.32 7.11
C GLN A 79 -3.15 -18.06 5.71
N LEU A 80 -2.28 -17.93 4.71
CA LEU A 80 -2.66 -17.74 3.32
C LEU A 80 -3.46 -18.93 2.79
N GLN A 81 -3.10 -20.16 3.14
CA GLN A 81 -3.84 -21.37 2.79
C GLN A 81 -5.27 -21.40 3.36
N LYS A 82 -5.49 -20.86 4.56
CA LYS A 82 -6.83 -20.78 5.17
C LYS A 82 -7.73 -19.77 4.47
N LEU A 83 -7.14 -18.76 3.85
CA LEU A 83 -7.89 -17.69 3.21
C LEU A 83 -8.44 -18.06 1.83
N GLN A 84 -8.08 -19.26 1.29
CA GLN A 84 -8.36 -19.77 -0.05
C GLN A 84 -8.12 -18.74 -1.17
N PRO A 85 -7.23 -19.00 -2.14
CA PRO A 85 -7.20 -18.20 -3.36
C PRO A 85 -8.61 -18.26 -3.96
N THR A 86 -9.29 -17.12 -4.09
CA THR A 86 -10.55 -17.01 -4.84
C THR A 86 -10.27 -17.21 -6.32
N THR A 87 -9.90 -18.43 -6.70
CA THR A 87 -9.88 -18.87 -8.09
C THR A 87 -11.30 -19.31 -8.42
N SER A 88 -12.21 -18.34 -8.46
CA SER A 88 -13.54 -18.52 -9.05
C SER A 88 -13.56 -17.86 -10.43
N LEU A 89 -12.50 -18.08 -11.23
CA LEU A 89 -12.60 -17.95 -12.67
C LEU A 89 -13.37 -19.17 -13.19
N ARG A 90 -14.69 -19.04 -13.13
CA ARG A 90 -15.67 -19.42 -14.15
C ARG A 90 -15.00 -20.10 -15.37
N SER A 91 -14.76 -21.39 -15.27
CA SER A 91 -14.51 -22.26 -16.42
C SER A 91 -15.82 -23.00 -16.66
N ALA A 92 -16.29 -22.90 -17.90
CA ALA A 92 -17.63 -23.23 -18.35
C ALA A 92 -18.09 -24.66 -18.02
N GLN A 93 -19.41 -24.81 -17.98
CA GLN A 93 -20.18 -26.04 -17.82
C GLN A 93 -19.68 -27.17 -18.75
N PRO A 94 -19.76 -28.45 -18.32
CA PRO A 94 -19.73 -29.56 -19.26
C PRO A 94 -21.12 -29.65 -19.90
N GLU A 95 -21.27 -29.17 -21.13
CA GLU A 95 -22.41 -29.60 -21.95
C GLU A 95 -22.19 -31.07 -22.33
N LEU A 96 -23.02 -31.94 -21.74
CA LEU A 96 -23.29 -33.26 -22.28
C LEU A 96 -23.84 -33.12 -23.70
N GLN A 97 -23.15 -33.70 -24.69
CA GLN A 97 -23.82 -34.36 -25.80
C GLN A 97 -23.26 -35.78 -25.93
N VAL A 98 -24.05 -36.71 -25.40
CA VAL A 98 -24.01 -38.13 -25.73
C VAL A 98 -25.06 -38.34 -26.83
N ALA A 99 -24.61 -39.01 -27.90
CA ALA A 99 -25.36 -39.61 -29.01
C ALA A 99 -26.05 -38.67 -30.02
#